data_AF-A0A2E1P988-F1
#
_entry.id   AF-A0A2E1P988-F1
#
_cell.length_a   1.000
_cell.length_b   1.000
_cell.length_c   1.000
_cell.angle_alpha   90.00
_cell.angle_beta   90.00
_cell.angle_gamma   90.00
#
_symmetry.space_group_name_H-M   'P 1'
#
loop_
_entity.id
_entity.type
_entity.pdbx_description
1 polymer ?
#
loop_
_entity_poly.entity_id
_entity_poly.type
_entity_poly.pdbx_seq_one_letter_code
_entity_poly.pdbx_strand_id
1 'polypeptide(L)'
;MKEKLSFKFKTIIPLFIGLILVYFSINNITPIEKINIKNSFTSADYRYIILAVSVGVFSHFIRALRWKLLINPLGYNLKLKNSIMSIFICFLANLGIPRSGEFLRASLINFYNGIPFDKTLGTIFSERVIDLIILIALIFIGLVSYPVIDFDFSTTKTFIFVFFATLIIFLLIFLFKYFLKKSRIAFINNIKIGVFSVFKSK
;
A
#
# COMPACT_ATOMS: atom_id res chain seq x y z
N MET A 1 5.04 0.34 32.28
CA MET A 1 6.38 -0.21 31.96
C MET A 1 6.35 -1.34 30.92
N LYS A 2 5.41 -2.28 30.99
CA LYS A 2 5.24 -3.39 29.99
C LYS A 2 5.04 -2.92 28.54
N GLU A 3 4.29 -1.83 28.29
CA GLU A 3 4.05 -1.34 26.92
C GLU A 3 5.29 -0.76 26.23
N LYS A 4 6.16 -0.05 26.96
CA LYS A 4 7.43 0.45 26.40
C LYS A 4 8.41 -0.69 26.07
N LEU A 5 8.34 -1.80 26.83
CA LEU A 5 9.16 -2.98 26.59
C LEU A 5 8.73 -3.71 25.29
N SER A 6 7.43 -3.91 25.09
CA SER A 6 6.91 -4.56 23.87
C SER A 6 7.19 -3.74 22.60
N PHE A 7 7.21 -2.41 22.72
CA PHE A 7 7.56 -1.52 21.61
C PHE A 7 9.04 -1.65 21.20
N LYS A 8 9.97 -1.66 22.17
CA LYS A 8 11.41 -1.84 21.89
C LYS A 8 11.69 -3.17 21.20
N PHE A 9 11.06 -4.27 21.62
CA PHE A 9 11.23 -5.57 20.97
C PHE A 9 10.73 -5.57 19.51
N LYS A 10 9.59 -4.92 19.22
CA LYS A 10 9.05 -4.83 17.85
C LYS A 10 9.95 -4.05 16.88
N THR A 11 10.82 -3.17 17.38
CA THR A 11 11.76 -2.41 16.55
C THR A 11 13.15 -3.05 16.50
N ILE A 12 13.65 -3.56 17.64
CA ILE A 12 14.99 -4.12 17.76
C ILE A 12 15.10 -5.47 17.05
N ILE A 13 14.09 -6.33 17.15
CA ILE A 13 14.12 -7.66 16.53
C ILE A 13 14.27 -7.58 15.00
N PRO A 14 13.43 -6.83 14.25
CA PRO A 14 13.59 -6.73 12.80
C PRO A 14 14.93 -6.12 12.39
N LEU A 15 15.42 -5.14 13.15
CA LEU A 15 16.71 -4.50 12.87
C LEU A 15 17.87 -5.49 13.06
N PHE A 16 17.82 -6.28 14.13
CA PHE A 16 18.80 -7.33 14.42
C PHE A 16 18.76 -8.46 13.36
N ILE A 17 17.56 -8.90 12.97
CA ILE A 17 17.38 -9.86 11.87
C ILE A 17 17.97 -9.28 10.57
N GLY A 18 17.69 -8.01 10.26
CA GLY A 18 18.25 -7.34 9.09
C GLY A 18 19.77 -7.34 9.08
N LEU A 19 20.41 -7.02 10.21
CA LEU A 19 21.87 -7.05 10.36
C LEU A 19 22.43 -8.46 10.19
N ILE A 20 21.78 -9.48 10.76
CA ILE A 20 22.17 -10.88 10.59
C ILE A 20 22.08 -11.30 9.12
N LEU A 21 21.00 -10.95 8.43
CA LEU A 21 20.82 -11.27 7.01
C LEU A 21 21.87 -10.59 6.13
N VAL A 22 22.21 -9.32 6.42
CA VAL A 22 23.29 -8.61 5.73
C VAL A 22 24.65 -9.26 6.00
N TYR A 23 24.93 -9.63 7.25
CA TYR A 23 26.16 -10.33 7.62
C TYR A 23 26.32 -11.66 6.89
N PHE A 24 25.28 -12.51 6.91
CA PHE A 24 25.27 -13.77 6.15
C PHE A 24 25.42 -13.52 4.65
N SER A 25 24.72 -12.52 4.11
CA SER A 25 24.81 -12.18 2.70
C SER A 25 26.22 -11.79 2.28
N ILE A 26 26.96 -11.04 3.10
CA ILE A 26 28.32 -10.57 2.80
C ILE A 26 29.35 -11.68 2.98
N ASN A 27 29.20 -12.50 4.03
CA ASN A 27 30.11 -13.62 4.28
C ASN A 27 30.04 -14.70 3.21
N ASN A 28 28.87 -14.86 2.58
CA ASN A 28 28.69 -15.83 1.50
C ASN A 28 29.25 -15.35 0.15
N ILE A 29 29.77 -14.11 0.04
CA ILE A 29 30.29 -13.57 -1.22
C ILE A 29 31.70 -14.08 -1.49
N THR A 30 31.88 -14.81 -2.58
CA THR A 30 33.19 -15.31 -2.99
C THR A 30 34.11 -14.19 -3.50
N PRO A 31 35.45 -14.37 -3.50
CA PRO A 31 36.39 -13.37 -4.04
C PRO A 31 36.11 -13.02 -5.51
N ILE A 32 35.73 -14.01 -6.31
CA ILE A 32 35.32 -13.83 -7.72
C ILE A 32 34.06 -12.96 -7.81
N GLU A 33 33.05 -13.20 -6.98
CA GLU A 33 31.81 -12.40 -6.99
C GLU A 33 32.07 -10.94 -6.63
N LYS A 34 32.99 -10.66 -5.68
CA LYS A 34 33.38 -9.27 -5.36
C LYS A 34 33.95 -8.54 -6.58
N ILE A 35 34.78 -9.23 -7.37
CA ILE A 35 35.34 -8.67 -8.61
C ILE A 35 34.23 -8.44 -9.63
N ASN A 36 33.30 -9.39 -9.79
CA ASN A 36 32.18 -9.27 -10.71
C ASN A 36 31.21 -8.14 -10.33
N ILE A 37 30.96 -7.93 -9.04
CA ILE A 37 30.15 -6.81 -8.53
C ILE A 37 30.84 -5.49 -8.92
N LYS A 38 32.14 -5.36 -8.65
CA LYS A 38 32.90 -4.16 -8.99
C LYS A 38 32.90 -3.89 -10.50
N ASN A 39 33.11 -4.93 -11.32
CA ASN A 39 33.08 -4.82 -12.77
C ASN A 39 31.70 -4.39 -13.26
N SER A 40 30.62 -4.95 -12.70
CA SER A 40 29.24 -4.57 -13.03
C SER A 40 28.97 -3.08 -12.85
N PHE A 41 29.56 -2.41 -11.85
CA PHE A 41 29.41 -0.97 -11.69
C PHE A 41 30.10 -0.18 -12.82
N THR A 42 31.26 -0.67 -13.30
CA THR A 42 32.03 0.02 -14.34
C THR A 42 31.56 -0.27 -15.76
N SER A 43 31.00 -1.45 -16.01
CA SER A 43 30.56 -1.90 -17.34
C SER A 43 29.05 -1.79 -17.57
N ALA A 44 28.28 -1.37 -16.57
CA ALA A 44 26.83 -1.18 -16.71
C ALA A 44 26.50 -0.08 -17.71
N ASP A 45 25.47 -0.32 -18.53
CA ASP A 45 24.87 0.73 -19.35
C ASP A 45 23.96 1.62 -18.49
N TYR A 46 24.48 2.80 -18.14
CA TYR A 46 23.79 3.80 -17.32
C TYR A 46 22.51 4.34 -17.96
N ARG A 47 22.27 4.13 -19.26
CA ARG A 47 21.01 4.53 -19.91
C ARG A 47 19.81 3.84 -19.26
N TYR A 48 19.94 2.56 -18.90
CA TYR A 48 18.87 1.84 -18.21
C TYR A 48 18.64 2.37 -16.79
N ILE A 49 19.69 2.81 -16.10
CA ILE A 49 19.58 3.42 -14.76
C ILE A 49 18.82 4.75 -14.86
N ILE A 50 19.18 5.61 -15.81
CA ILE A 50 18.50 6.89 -16.04
C ILE A 50 17.03 6.66 -16.41
N LEU A 51 16.75 5.68 -17.27
CA LEU A 51 15.38 5.30 -17.63
C LEU A 51 14.59 4.82 -16.41
N ALA A 52 15.16 3.93 -15.60
CA ALA A 52 14.52 3.40 -14.40
C ALA A 52 14.22 4.51 -13.37
N VAL A 53 15.17 5.41 -13.12
CA VAL A 53 14.98 6.58 -12.25
C VAL A 53 13.89 7.49 -12.80
N SER A 54 13.90 7.76 -14.11
CA SER A 54 12.89 8.60 -14.76
C SER A 54 11.49 8.01 -14.61
N VAL A 55 11.32 6.72 -14.89
CA VAL A 55 10.04 6.01 -14.71
C VAL A 55 9.61 6.00 -13.24
N GLY A 56 10.56 5.81 -12.31
CA GLY A 56 10.31 5.88 -10.86
C GLY A 56 9.79 7.25 -10.41
N VAL A 57 10.39 8.32 -10.91
CA VAL A 57 9.94 9.70 -10.65
C VAL A 57 8.56 9.95 -11.26
N PHE A 58 8.33 9.56 -12.51
CA PHE A 58 7.02 9.68 -13.18
C PHE A 58 5.91 8.91 -12.45
N SER A 59 6.22 7.74 -11.88
CA SER A 59 5.31 6.97 -11.05
C SER A 59 4.76 7.77 -9.86
N HIS A 60 5.55 8.66 -9.24
CA HIS A 60 5.07 9.52 -8.16
C HIS A 60 4.05 10.57 -8.64
N PHE A 61 4.21 11.11 -9.85
CA PHE A 61 3.24 12.03 -10.44
C PHE A 61 1.91 11.32 -10.75
N ILE A 62 1.98 10.11 -11.29
CA ILE A 62 0.78 9.28 -11.54
C ILE A 62 0.05 8.99 -10.23
N ARG A 63 0.78 8.64 -9.17
CA ARG A 63 0.20 8.43 -7.83
C ARG A 63 -0.49 9.69 -7.30
N ALA A 64 0.09 10.87 -7.53
CA ALA A 64 -0.49 12.14 -7.09
C ALA A 64 -1.77 12.46 -7.87
N LEU A 65 -1.79 12.19 -9.18
CA LEU A 65 -2.99 12.30 -10.02
C LEU A 65 -4.09 11.34 -9.55
N ARG A 66 -3.76 10.05 -9.38
CA ARG A 66 -4.69 9.02 -8.90
C ARG A 66 -5.34 9.43 -7.58
N TRP A 67 -4.55 9.94 -6.65
CA TRP A 67 -5.07 10.34 -5.35
C TRP A 67 -5.99 11.56 -5.40
N LYS A 68 -5.68 12.54 -6.27
CA LYS A 68 -6.62 13.63 -6.56
C LYS A 68 -7.96 13.07 -7.07
N LEU A 69 -7.92 12.12 -7.99
CA LEU A 69 -9.13 11.46 -8.51
C LEU A 69 -9.90 10.67 -7.44
N LEU A 70 -9.21 10.11 -6.43
CA LEU A 70 -9.87 9.44 -5.30
C LEU A 70 -10.56 10.42 -4.34
N ILE A 71 -10.01 11.63 -4.19
CA ILE A 71 -10.52 12.63 -3.26
C ILE A 71 -11.67 13.45 -3.86
N ASN A 72 -11.63 13.75 -5.16
CA ASN A 72 -12.63 14.57 -5.83
C ASN A 72 -14.09 14.09 -5.64
N PRO A 73 -14.42 12.78 -5.72
CA PRO A 73 -15.76 12.26 -5.48
C PRO A 73 -16.27 12.44 -4.03
N LEU A 74 -15.39 12.77 -3.09
CA LEU A 74 -15.76 13.06 -1.70
C LEU A 74 -16.28 14.50 -1.52
N GLY A 75 -16.37 15.29 -2.60
CA GLY A 75 -16.81 16.67 -2.58
C GLY A 75 -15.70 17.69 -2.31
N TYR A 76 -14.44 17.26 -2.28
CA TYR A 76 -13.29 18.14 -2.06
C TYR A 76 -12.51 18.35 -3.35
N ASN A 77 -12.02 19.57 -3.58
CA ASN A 77 -11.18 19.87 -4.74
C ASN A 77 -9.70 19.90 -4.34
N LEU A 78 -8.98 18.80 -4.58
CA LEU A 78 -7.54 18.74 -4.33
C LEU A 78 -6.76 19.32 -5.52
N LYS A 79 -6.01 20.40 -5.28
CA LYS A 79 -5.07 20.95 -6.28
C LYS A 79 -3.97 19.93 -6.56
N LEU A 80 -3.67 19.72 -7.85
CA LEU A 80 -2.67 18.74 -8.28
C LEU A 80 -1.27 19.02 -7.69
N LYS A 81 -0.87 20.30 -7.64
CA LYS A 81 0.40 20.72 -7.04
C LYS A 81 0.52 20.31 -5.56
N ASN A 82 -0.55 20.48 -4.79
CA ASN A 82 -0.58 20.09 -3.38
C ASN A 82 -0.54 18.56 -3.24
N SER A 83 -1.24 17.83 -4.11
CA SER A 83 -1.16 16.36 -4.17
C SER A 83 0.27 15.89 -4.42
N ILE A 84 0.95 16.43 -5.44
CA ILE A 84 2.33 16.10 -5.79
C ILE A 84 3.27 16.37 -4.62
N MET A 85 3.22 17.58 -4.04
CA MET A 85 4.11 17.95 -2.92
C MET A 85 3.88 17.06 -1.70
N SER A 86 2.62 16.74 -1.39
CA SER A 86 2.27 15.84 -0.29
C SER A 86 2.82 14.42 -0.49
N ILE A 87 2.86 13.93 -1.74
CA ILE A 87 3.49 12.65 -2.07
C ILE A 87 4.99 12.72 -1.85
N PHE A 88 5.68 13.75 -2.34
CA PHE A 88 7.13 13.83 -2.15
C PHE A 88 7.51 13.92 -0.66
N ILE A 89 6.76 14.68 0.13
CA ILE A 89 6.98 14.75 1.59
C ILE A 89 6.68 13.39 2.26
N CYS A 90 5.65 12.67 1.81
CA CYS A 90 5.39 11.30 2.26
C CYS A 90 6.60 10.39 2.07
N PHE A 91 7.18 10.39 0.86
CA PHE A 91 8.33 9.55 0.54
C PHE A 91 9.58 9.99 1.31
N LEU A 92 9.82 11.29 1.43
CA LEU A 92 10.92 11.83 2.23
C LEU A 92 10.80 11.40 3.71
N ALA A 93 9.63 11.54 4.30
CA ALA A 93 9.39 11.13 5.69
C ALA A 93 9.60 9.63 5.90
N ASN A 94 9.22 8.81 4.92
CA ASN A 94 9.40 7.36 4.97
C ASN A 94 10.87 6.91 4.92
N LEU A 95 11.80 7.77 4.47
CA LEU A 95 13.24 7.52 4.59
C LEU A 95 13.75 7.69 6.02
N GLY A 96 13.16 8.62 6.79
CA GLY A 96 13.54 8.87 8.18
C GLY A 96 12.83 7.94 9.16
N ILE A 97 11.50 7.99 9.18
CA ILE A 97 10.66 7.16 10.04
C ILE A 97 9.76 6.29 9.15
N PRO A 98 9.97 4.96 9.13
CA PRO A 98 9.18 4.07 8.29
C PRO A 98 7.68 4.22 8.55
N ARG A 99 6.89 4.35 7.47
CA ARG A 99 5.41 4.44 7.48
C ARG A 99 4.83 5.69 8.17
N SER A 100 5.65 6.69 8.46
CA SER A 100 5.19 7.98 8.99
C SER A 100 4.65 8.91 7.88
N GLY A 101 5.11 8.70 6.64
CA GLY A 101 4.80 9.56 5.51
C GLY A 101 3.33 9.57 5.14
N GLU A 102 2.64 8.44 5.26
CA GLU A 102 1.20 8.34 4.99
C GLU A 102 0.38 9.23 5.93
N PHE A 103 0.76 9.27 7.21
CA PHE A 103 0.14 10.14 8.20
C PHE A 103 0.40 11.62 7.86
N LEU A 104 1.67 11.96 7.62
CA LEU A 104 2.08 13.33 7.28
C LEU A 104 1.41 13.85 6.01
N ARG A 105 1.26 13.02 4.99
CA ARG A 105 0.55 13.37 3.76
C ARG A 105 -0.90 13.75 4.02
N ALA A 106 -1.62 12.96 4.82
CA ALA A 106 -3.00 13.28 5.20
C ALA A 106 -3.07 14.55 6.07
N SER A 107 -2.12 14.74 7.00
CA SER A 107 -2.05 15.95 7.82
C SER A 107 -1.79 17.21 6.99
N LEU A 108 -0.89 17.16 6.02
CA LEU A 108 -0.58 18.28 5.13
C LEU A 108 -1.79 18.69 4.29
N ILE A 109 -2.52 17.72 3.74
CA ILE A 109 -3.72 18.03 2.96
C ILE A 109 -4.85 18.56 3.84
N ASN A 110 -4.97 18.10 5.08
CA ASN A 110 -5.88 18.72 6.03
C ASN A 110 -5.50 20.19 6.30
N PHE A 111 -4.21 20.45 6.56
CA PHE A 111 -3.72 21.80 6.87
C PHE A 111 -3.84 22.78 5.69
N TYR A 112 -3.43 22.39 4.48
CA TYR A 112 -3.37 23.29 3.32
C TYR A 112 -4.64 23.33 2.47
N ASN A 113 -5.47 22.29 2.50
CA ASN A 113 -6.67 22.19 1.68
C ASN A 113 -7.97 22.08 2.49
N GLY A 114 -7.90 21.99 3.83
CA GLY A 114 -9.07 21.88 4.70
C GLY A 114 -9.84 20.57 4.52
N ILE A 115 -9.22 19.54 3.93
CA ILE A 115 -9.86 18.25 3.70
C ILE A 115 -9.74 17.43 4.99
N PRO A 116 -10.86 16.95 5.58
CA PRO A 116 -10.81 16.24 6.86
C PRO A 116 -9.85 15.07 6.83
N PHE A 117 -8.99 15.02 7.84
CA PHE A 117 -7.94 14.03 8.00
C PHE A 117 -8.47 12.58 7.90
N ASP A 118 -9.59 12.28 8.53
CA ASP A 118 -10.18 10.93 8.53
C ASP A 118 -10.61 10.49 7.13
N LYS A 119 -11.10 11.43 6.31
CA LYS A 119 -11.49 11.16 4.92
C LYS A 119 -10.25 10.89 4.07
N THR A 120 -9.20 11.70 4.24
CA THR A 120 -7.94 11.52 3.52
C THR A 120 -7.25 10.22 3.90
N LEU A 121 -7.13 9.93 5.20
CA LEU A 121 -6.60 8.63 5.67
C LEU A 121 -7.42 7.45 5.14
N GLY A 122 -8.75 7.56 5.13
CA GLY A 122 -9.62 6.54 4.56
C GLY A 122 -9.32 6.24 3.09
N THR A 123 -9.05 7.28 2.28
CA THR A 123 -8.64 7.08 0.87
C THR A 123 -7.30 6.38 0.75
N ILE A 124 -6.32 6.72 1.59
CA ILE A 124 -4.99 6.09 1.59
C ILE A 124 -5.11 4.62 1.98
N PHE A 125 -5.89 4.30 3.01
CA PHE A 125 -6.12 2.91 3.40
C PHE A 125 -6.80 2.11 2.29
N SER A 126 -7.85 2.67 1.68
CA SER A 126 -8.54 2.06 0.55
C SER A 126 -7.61 1.80 -0.64
N GLU A 127 -6.73 2.76 -0.95
CA GLU A 127 -5.71 2.64 -1.98
C GLU A 127 -4.79 1.43 -1.71
N ARG A 128 -4.31 1.26 -0.48
CA ARG A 128 -3.44 0.12 -0.12
C ARG A 128 -4.14 -1.22 -0.19
N VAL A 129 -5.40 -1.30 0.21
CA VAL A 129 -6.18 -2.55 0.10
C VAL A 129 -6.32 -2.94 -1.36
N ILE A 130 -6.67 -1.99 -2.24
CA ILE A 130 -6.78 -2.25 -3.68
C ILE A 130 -5.43 -2.66 -4.26
N ASP A 131 -4.35 -1.95 -3.92
CA ASP A 131 -3.00 -2.29 -4.40
C ASP A 131 -2.57 -3.70 -3.94
N LEU A 132 -2.92 -4.12 -2.73
CA LEU A 132 -2.68 -5.49 -2.23
C LEU A 132 -3.49 -6.55 -2.99
N ILE A 133 -4.76 -6.28 -3.28
CA ILE A 133 -5.61 -7.19 -4.08
C ILE A 133 -5.02 -7.37 -5.47
N ILE A 134 -4.63 -6.27 -6.13
CA ILE A 134 -4.02 -6.30 -7.46
C ILE A 134 -2.69 -7.06 -7.42
N LEU A 135 -1.84 -6.80 -6.41
CA LEU A 135 -0.57 -7.51 -6.25
C LEU A 135 -0.79 -9.02 -6.12
N ILE A 136 -1.73 -9.44 -5.28
CA ILE A 136 -2.09 -10.85 -5.10
C ILE A 136 -2.59 -11.47 -6.41
N ALA A 137 -3.45 -10.76 -7.15
CA ALA A 137 -3.96 -11.22 -8.44
C ALA A 137 -2.81 -11.39 -9.47
N LEU A 138 -1.88 -10.43 -9.53
CA LEU A 138 -0.72 -10.51 -10.43
C LEU A 138 0.23 -11.65 -10.07
N ILE A 139 0.48 -11.89 -8.79
CA ILE A 139 1.26 -13.04 -8.33
C ILE A 139 0.59 -14.35 -8.77
N PHE A 140 -0.73 -14.46 -8.59
CA PHE A 140 -1.48 -15.63 -9.01
C PHE A 140 -1.43 -15.86 -10.52
N ILE A 141 -1.61 -14.81 -11.32
CA ILE A 141 -1.48 -14.87 -12.78
C ILE A 141 -0.07 -15.36 -13.15
N GLY A 142 0.98 -14.79 -12.55
CA GLY A 142 2.37 -15.20 -12.80
C GLY A 142 2.61 -16.68 -12.50
N LEU A 143 2.09 -17.18 -11.37
CA LEU A 143 2.21 -18.58 -10.96
C LEU A 143 1.48 -19.55 -11.90
N VAL A 144 0.34 -19.15 -12.46
CA VAL A 144 -0.40 -19.97 -13.43
C VAL A 144 0.26 -19.94 -14.80
N SER A 145 0.74 -18.78 -15.24
CA SER A 145 1.32 -18.58 -16.59
C SER A 145 2.73 -19.15 -16.74
N TYR A 146 3.52 -19.22 -15.67
CA TYR A 146 4.90 -19.69 -15.70
C TYR A 146 5.12 -20.82 -14.68
N PRO A 147 5.08 -22.10 -15.10
CA PRO A 147 5.47 -23.23 -14.27
C PRO A 147 7.01 -23.30 -14.18
N VAL A 148 7.65 -22.29 -13.61
CA VAL A 148 9.12 -22.17 -13.52
C VAL A 148 9.67 -22.88 -12.27
N ILE A 149 8.79 -23.48 -11.46
CA ILE A 149 9.20 -24.19 -10.24
C ILE A 149 8.76 -25.65 -10.40
N ASP A 150 9.74 -26.56 -10.46
CA ASP A 150 9.56 -28.03 -10.38
C ASP A 150 9.07 -28.44 -8.97
N PHE A 151 7.94 -27.90 -8.53
CA PHE A 151 7.19 -28.46 -7.43
C PHE A 151 6.39 -29.64 -7.98
N ASP A 152 6.39 -30.78 -7.29
CA ASP A 152 5.48 -31.88 -7.57
C ASP A 152 4.04 -31.32 -7.70
N PHE A 153 3.53 -31.31 -8.93
CA PHE A 153 2.59 -30.29 -9.41
C PHE A 153 1.11 -30.56 -9.08
N SER A 154 0.77 -31.72 -8.49
CA SER A 154 -0.63 -32.12 -8.24
C SER A 154 -1.19 -31.61 -6.91
N THR A 155 -0.37 -31.58 -5.85
CA THR A 155 -0.77 -31.18 -4.50
C THR A 155 -0.50 -29.70 -4.23
N THR A 156 0.58 -29.14 -4.77
CA THR A 156 0.99 -27.74 -4.51
C THR A 156 0.08 -26.71 -5.22
N LYS A 157 -0.36 -26.99 -6.46
CA LYS A 157 -1.33 -26.14 -7.19
C LYS A 157 -2.67 -26.05 -6.47
N THR A 158 -3.15 -27.16 -5.91
CA THR A 158 -4.41 -27.19 -5.15
C THR A 158 -4.28 -26.41 -3.84
N PHE A 159 -3.17 -26.52 -3.11
CA PHE A 159 -2.95 -25.70 -1.91
C PHE A 159 -2.84 -24.20 -2.20
N ILE A 160 -2.08 -23.80 -3.22
CA ILE A 160 -1.94 -22.39 -3.59
C ILE A 160 -3.28 -21.83 -4.07
N PHE A 161 -4.00 -22.57 -4.93
CA PHE A 161 -5.31 -22.17 -5.42
C PHE A 161 -6.34 -22.07 -4.29
N VAL A 162 -6.39 -23.04 -3.38
CA VAL A 162 -7.28 -23.03 -2.21
C VAL A 162 -6.92 -21.89 -1.25
N PHE A 163 -5.63 -21.61 -1.02
CA PHE A 163 -5.20 -20.50 -0.18
C PHE A 163 -5.62 -19.15 -0.76
N PHE A 164 -5.42 -18.92 -2.05
CA PHE A 164 -5.83 -17.67 -2.69
C PHE A 164 -7.36 -17.58 -2.86
N ALA A 165 -8.05 -18.67 -3.18
CA ALA A 165 -9.51 -18.71 -3.25
C ALA A 165 -10.14 -18.40 -1.87
N THR A 166 -9.61 -18.97 -0.79
CA THR A 166 -10.07 -18.68 0.57
C THR A 166 -9.81 -17.24 0.98
N LEU A 167 -8.65 -16.67 0.61
CA LEU A 167 -8.32 -15.27 0.86
C LEU A 167 -9.23 -14.30 0.08
N ILE A 168 -9.55 -14.62 -1.18
CA ILE A 168 -10.50 -13.87 -2.01
C ILE A 168 -11.92 -13.97 -1.45
N ILE A 169 -12.37 -15.17 -1.07
CA ILE A 169 -13.68 -15.39 -0.44
C ILE A 169 -13.79 -14.60 0.87
N PHE A 170 -12.75 -14.65 1.71
CA PHE A 170 -12.71 -13.88 2.95
C PHE A 170 -12.82 -12.37 2.68
N LEU A 171 -12.11 -11.87 1.67
CA LEU A 171 -12.13 -10.47 1.28
C LEU A 171 -13.49 -10.04 0.70
N LEU A 172 -14.14 -10.90 -0.10
CA LEU A 172 -15.50 -10.69 -0.60
C LEU A 172 -16.53 -10.69 0.53
N ILE A 173 -16.43 -11.62 1.50
CA ILE A 173 -17.30 -11.65 2.68
C ILE A 173 -17.11 -10.38 3.52
N PHE A 174 -15.87 -9.91 3.70
CA PHE A 174 -15.57 -8.68 4.42
C PHE A 174 -16.17 -7.45 3.72
N LEU A 175 -15.98 -7.33 2.40
CA LEU A 175 -16.57 -6.26 1.59
C LEU A 175 -18.11 -6.32 1.58
N PHE A 176 -18.68 -7.52 1.50
CA PHE A 176 -20.13 -7.74 1.53
C PHE A 176 -20.73 -7.35 2.89
N LYS A 177 -20.09 -7.74 4.01
CA LYS A 177 -20.49 -7.29 5.36
C LYS A 177 -20.40 -5.78 5.51
N TYR A 178 -19.34 -5.16 4.97
CA TYR A 178 -19.19 -3.71 4.97
C TYR A 178 -20.30 -3.02 4.18
N PHE A 179 -20.65 -3.54 3.00
CA PHE A 179 -21.73 -3.05 2.16
C PHE A 179 -23.10 -3.18 2.85
N LEU A 180 -23.39 -4.32 3.47
CA LEU A 180 -24.62 -4.54 4.24
C LEU A 180 -24.74 -3.63 5.47
N LYS A 181 -23.62 -3.33 6.14
CA LYS A 181 -23.61 -2.40 7.27
C LYS A 181 -23.91 -0.97 6.81
N LYS A 182 -23.32 -0.54 5.68
CA LYS A 182 -23.56 0.77 5.07
C LYS A 182 -25.00 0.92 4.55
N SER A 183 -25.55 -0.13 3.90
CA SER A 183 -26.94 -0.11 3.40
C SER A 183 -27.96 -0.09 4.54
N ARG A 184 -27.73 -0.83 5.64
CA ARG A 184 -28.56 -0.77 6.86
C ARG A 184 -28.55 0.63 7.48
N ILE A 185 -27.39 1.27 7.61
CA ILE A 185 -27.28 2.63 8.19
C ILE A 185 -27.98 3.66 7.30
N ALA A 186 -27.81 3.57 5.97
CA ALA A 186 -28.48 4.47 5.03
C ALA A 186 -30.01 4.28 5.03
N PHE A 187 -30.48 3.03 5.08
CA PHE A 187 -31.91 2.71 5.14
C PHE A 187 -32.57 3.20 6.44
N ILE A 188 -31.92 3.01 7.60
CA ILE A 188 -32.42 3.51 8.89
C ILE A 188 -32.47 5.04 8.91
N ASN A 189 -31.47 5.71 8.33
CA ASN A 189 -31.47 7.17 8.25
C ASN A 189 -32.58 7.69 7.31
N ASN A 190 -32.83 7.04 6.18
CA ASN A 190 -33.90 7.41 5.27
C ASN A 190 -35.30 7.21 5.89
N ILE A 191 -35.51 6.13 6.64
CA ILE A 191 -36.75 5.92 7.40
C ILE A 191 -36.94 7.02 8.46
N LYS A 192 -35.89 7.33 9.23
CA LYS A 192 -35.97 8.42 10.22
C LYS A 192 -36.33 9.75 9.56
N ILE A 193 -35.71 10.09 8.44
CA ILE A 193 -36.00 11.34 7.71
C ILE A 193 -37.47 11.37 7.24
N GLY A 194 -38.00 10.26 6.71
CA GLY A 194 -39.40 10.17 6.27
C GLY A 194 -40.44 10.17 7.41
N VAL A 195 -40.10 9.59 8.57
CA VAL A 195 -40.99 9.61 9.74
C VAL A 195 -41.00 10.99 10.41
N PHE A 196 -39.84 11.64 10.51
CA PHE A 196 -39.72 12.96 11.12
C PHE A 196 -40.08 14.13 10.18
N SER A 197 -40.25 13.89 8.86
CA SER A 197 -40.73 14.93 7.93
C SER A 197 -42.19 15.31 8.19
N VAL A 198 -43.01 14.38 8.70
CA VAL A 198 -44.41 14.63 9.08
C VAL A 198 -44.51 15.62 10.25
N PHE A 199 -43.52 15.62 11.15
CA PHE A 199 -43.47 16.52 12.31
C PHE A 199 -42.78 17.86 12.04
N LYS A 200 -42.12 18.02 10.88
CA LYS A 200 -41.46 19.27 10.45
C LYS A 200 -42.36 20.17 9.59
N SER A 201 -43.56 19.72 9.28
CA SER A 201 -44.61 20.48 8.62
C SER A 201 -45.41 21.28 9.66
N LYS A 202 -44.88 22.43 10.07
CA LYS A 202 -45.64 23.55 10.62
C LYS A 202 -45.02 24.86 10.12
#